data_AF-A0A7S3LNY6-F1
#
_entry.id   AF-A0A7S3LNY6-F1
#
_cell.length_a   1.000
_cell.length_b   1.000
_cell.length_c   1.000
_cell.angle_alpha   90.00
_cell.angle_beta   90.00
_cell.angle_gamma   90.00
#
_symmetry.space_group_name_H-M   'P 1'
#
loop_
_entity.id
_entity.type
_entity.pdbx_description
1 polymer ?
#
loop_
_entity_poly.entity_id
_entity_poly.type
_entity_poly.pdbx_seq_one_letter_code
_entity_poly.pdbx_strand_id
1 'polypeptide(L)'
;DGVYDITDFVDAHPGGERILLAAGAAIDPFWAMYNQHMTKQVIGILAQHRIGTLHPREKIEVVDFADPYANDPQRLPVLPVRNLKPFNAETVAELIPDNFITPTELHFKRHHHPVPDIDREKFRLVIAYEDANILQITLKDLEKNFKYVEKPITLQCAGNRRIDLYQVEECQGLHWEGGAISTSVWGGVMLRDLLNFAGMGDGSALV
;
A
#
# COMPACT_ATOMS: atom_id res chain seq x y z
N ASP A 1 3.64 1.09 -20.55
CA ASP A 1 4.81 1.99 -20.68
C ASP A 1 4.47 3.30 -21.42
N GLY A 2 3.31 3.42 -22.05
CA GLY A 2 2.89 4.66 -22.71
C GLY A 2 2.72 5.83 -21.75
N VAL A 3 3.08 7.03 -22.22
CA VAL A 3 2.77 8.32 -21.60
C VAL A 3 1.67 8.98 -22.41
N TYR A 4 0.64 9.50 -21.75
CA TYR A 4 -0.57 10.00 -22.38
C TYR A 4 -0.87 11.43 -21.94
N ASP A 5 -1.20 12.29 -22.90
CA ASP A 5 -1.75 13.61 -22.65
C ASP A 5 -3.27 13.56 -22.85
N ILE A 6 -3.97 13.60 -21.72
CA ILE A 6 -5.44 13.53 -21.68
C ILE A 6 -6.07 14.90 -21.43
N THR A 7 -5.31 16.01 -21.54
CA THR A 7 -5.79 17.36 -21.19
C THR A 7 -7.12 17.68 -21.89
N ASP A 8 -7.20 17.43 -23.20
CA ASP A 8 -8.40 17.67 -24.01
C ASP A 8 -9.51 16.61 -23.82
N PHE A 9 -9.21 15.50 -23.13
CA PHE A 9 -10.15 14.42 -22.87
C PHE A 9 -10.81 14.50 -21.49
N VAL A 10 -10.28 15.31 -20.57
CA VAL A 10 -10.81 15.43 -19.19
C VAL A 10 -12.30 15.72 -19.20
N ASP A 11 -12.74 16.72 -19.98
CA ASP A 11 -14.13 17.15 -20.05
C ASP A 11 -15.06 16.14 -20.74
N ALA A 12 -14.49 15.28 -21.60
CA ALA A 12 -15.21 14.23 -22.32
C ALA A 12 -15.28 12.91 -21.55
N HIS A 13 -14.55 12.77 -20.44
CA HIS A 13 -14.49 11.54 -19.69
C HIS A 13 -15.83 11.25 -18.98
N PRO A 14 -16.44 10.06 -19.16
CA PRO A 14 -17.74 9.73 -18.55
C PRO A 14 -17.77 9.78 -17.01
N GLY A 15 -16.61 9.64 -16.35
CA GLY A 15 -16.46 9.79 -14.90
C GLY A 15 -16.21 11.23 -14.44
N GLY A 16 -16.29 12.22 -15.34
CA GLY A 16 -15.99 13.62 -15.07
C GLY A 16 -14.57 13.82 -14.55
N GLU A 17 -14.41 14.78 -13.65
CA GLU A 17 -13.14 15.16 -13.02
C GLU A 17 -12.46 14.00 -12.24
N ARG A 18 -13.14 12.88 -11.96
CA ARG A 18 -12.51 11.70 -11.33
C ARG A 18 -11.34 11.16 -12.15
N ILE A 19 -11.25 11.44 -13.44
CA ILE A 19 -10.07 11.08 -14.26
C ILE A 19 -8.80 11.80 -13.80
N LEU A 20 -8.93 12.99 -13.19
CA LEU A 20 -7.79 13.77 -12.68
C LEU A 20 -7.12 13.09 -11.49
N LEU A 21 -7.78 12.12 -10.84
CA LEU A 21 -7.15 11.27 -9.82
C LEU A 21 -5.93 10.51 -10.38
N ALA A 22 -5.90 10.24 -11.68
CA ALA A 22 -4.78 9.57 -12.34
C ALA A 22 -3.74 10.56 -12.93
N ALA A 23 -3.93 11.87 -12.80
CA ALA A 23 -3.05 12.86 -13.40
C ALA A 23 -1.62 12.75 -12.84
N GLY A 24 -0.63 12.64 -13.73
CA GLY A 24 0.78 12.49 -13.37
C GLY A 24 1.16 11.14 -12.75
N ALA A 25 0.26 10.15 -12.78
CA ALA A 25 0.45 8.83 -12.20
C ALA A 25 0.20 7.70 -13.22
N ALA A 26 0.50 6.47 -12.83
CA ALA A 26 0.07 5.29 -13.58
C ALA A 26 -1.45 5.13 -13.53
N ILE A 27 -2.06 4.76 -14.66
CA ILE A 27 -3.51 4.54 -14.77
C ILE A 27 -3.94 3.14 -14.30
N ASP A 28 -2.98 2.20 -14.25
CA ASP A 28 -3.19 0.79 -13.93
C ASP A 28 -3.99 0.55 -12.65
N PRO A 29 -3.74 1.25 -11.52
CA PRO A 29 -4.50 1.07 -10.29
C PRO A 29 -5.98 1.44 -10.45
N PHE A 30 -6.29 2.48 -11.23
CA PHE A 30 -7.67 2.91 -11.48
C PHE A 30 -8.38 1.96 -12.44
N TRP A 31 -7.68 1.43 -13.43
CA TRP A 31 -8.24 0.46 -14.36
C TRP A 31 -8.54 -0.89 -13.70
N ALA A 32 -7.75 -1.30 -12.72
CA ALA A 32 -8.02 -2.47 -11.88
C ALA A 32 -9.32 -2.30 -11.05
N MET A 33 -9.64 -1.07 -10.63
CA MET A 33 -10.89 -0.76 -9.91
C MET A 33 -12.09 -0.64 -10.85
N TYR A 34 -11.89 -0.02 -12.01
CA TYR A 34 -12.93 0.29 -12.96
C TYR A 34 -12.73 -0.52 -14.25
N ASN A 35 -13.03 -1.82 -14.18
CA ASN A 35 -12.82 -2.76 -15.29
C ASN A 35 -13.54 -2.38 -16.60
N GLN A 36 -14.51 -1.47 -16.56
CA GLN A 36 -15.12 -0.87 -17.76
C GLN A 36 -14.12 -0.18 -18.69
N HIS A 37 -12.93 0.19 -18.18
CA HIS A 37 -11.84 0.74 -19.00
C HIS A 37 -11.04 -0.33 -19.76
N MET A 38 -11.18 -1.62 -19.42
CA MET A 38 -10.45 -2.74 -20.06
C MET A 38 -11.07 -3.17 -21.40
N THR A 39 -11.90 -2.35 -22.02
CA THR A 39 -12.52 -2.65 -23.31
C THR A 39 -11.64 -2.19 -24.48
N LYS A 40 -11.72 -2.89 -25.62
CA LYS A 40 -10.98 -2.49 -26.84
C LYS A 40 -11.30 -1.06 -27.29
N GLN A 41 -12.53 -0.62 -27.06
CA GLN A 41 -12.98 0.74 -27.39
C GLN A 41 -12.27 1.79 -26.52
N VAL A 42 -12.26 1.59 -25.19
CA VAL A 42 -11.59 2.53 -24.27
C VAL A 42 -10.07 2.53 -24.45
N ILE A 43 -9.46 1.36 -24.66
CA ILE A 43 -8.04 1.26 -25.02
C ILE A 43 -7.76 2.00 -26.34
N GLY A 44 -8.66 1.91 -27.32
CA GLY A 44 -8.58 2.64 -28.58
C GLY A 44 -8.68 4.15 -28.43
N ILE A 45 -9.48 4.65 -27.47
CA ILE A 45 -9.56 6.07 -27.11
C ILE A 45 -8.24 6.50 -26.46
N LEU A 46 -7.77 5.77 -25.43
CA LEU A 46 -6.51 6.08 -24.73
C LEU A 46 -5.31 6.12 -25.69
N ALA A 47 -5.27 5.22 -26.68
CA ALA A 47 -4.19 5.18 -27.67
C ALA A 47 -4.09 6.48 -28.50
N GLN A 48 -5.19 7.20 -28.72
CA GLN A 48 -5.20 8.49 -29.43
C GLN A 48 -4.50 9.60 -28.65
N HIS A 49 -4.42 9.45 -27.32
CA HIS A 49 -3.82 10.42 -26.41
C HIS A 49 -2.35 10.12 -26.09
N ARG A 50 -1.75 9.10 -26.72
CA ARG A 50 -0.37 8.73 -26.42
C ARG A 50 0.60 9.77 -26.98
N ILE A 51 1.39 10.37 -26.10
CA ILE A 51 2.45 11.34 -26.45
C ILE A 51 3.85 10.75 -26.37
N GLY A 52 4.01 9.56 -25.79
CA GLY A 52 5.33 8.92 -25.71
C GLY A 52 5.35 7.58 -25.01
N THR A 53 6.56 7.18 -24.63
CA THR A 53 6.87 5.97 -23.88
C THR A 53 7.87 6.34 -22.81
N LEU A 54 7.68 5.85 -21.58
CA LEU A 54 8.60 6.09 -20.47
C LEU A 54 10.01 5.59 -20.80
N HIS A 55 11.02 6.41 -20.57
CA HIS A 55 12.41 6.01 -20.80
C HIS A 55 12.90 5.11 -19.64
N PRO A 56 13.68 4.03 -19.89
CA PRO A 56 14.11 3.10 -18.84
C PRO A 56 14.89 3.75 -17.66
N ARG A 57 15.54 4.89 -17.90
CA ARG A 57 16.30 5.69 -16.91
C ARG A 57 15.49 6.77 -16.18
N GLU A 58 14.22 7.00 -16.53
CA GLU A 58 13.36 7.92 -15.76
C GLU A 58 12.89 7.29 -14.43
N LYS A 59 13.32 6.06 -14.15
CA LYS A 59 13.42 5.52 -12.79
C LYS A 59 14.57 6.24 -12.07
N ILE A 60 14.33 7.44 -11.56
CA ILE A 60 15.35 8.19 -10.82
C ILE A 60 15.39 7.70 -9.36
N GLU A 61 16.48 7.04 -8.98
CA GLU A 61 16.92 6.91 -7.59
C GLU A 61 17.99 7.99 -7.33
N VAL A 62 17.66 9.00 -6.51
CA VAL A 62 18.67 9.89 -5.90
C VAL A 62 18.81 9.47 -4.45
N VAL A 63 19.92 8.81 -4.13
CA VAL A 63 20.24 8.44 -2.75
C VAL A 63 21.11 9.53 -2.14
N ASP A 64 20.51 10.40 -1.33
CA ASP A 64 21.24 11.27 -0.41
C ASP A 64 21.51 10.49 0.89
N PHE A 65 22.77 10.13 1.14
CA PHE A 65 23.16 9.37 2.34
C PHE A 65 22.99 10.15 3.66
N ALA A 66 22.68 11.45 3.62
CA ALA A 66 22.34 12.24 4.81
C ALA A 66 20.85 12.19 5.17
N ASP A 67 19.98 11.86 4.21
CA ASP A 67 18.54 11.78 4.42
C ASP A 67 18.12 10.32 4.69
N PRO A 68 17.67 10.00 5.92
CA PRO A 68 17.27 8.63 6.25
C PRO A 68 16.04 8.15 5.45
N TYR A 69 15.35 9.04 4.73
CA TYR A 69 14.22 8.74 3.85
C TYR A 69 14.58 8.74 2.35
N ALA A 70 15.86 8.79 1.97
CA ALA A 70 16.24 8.88 0.56
C ALA A 70 15.77 7.67 -0.27
N ASN A 71 15.71 6.48 0.34
CA ASN A 71 15.32 5.22 -0.30
C ASN A 71 13.85 4.86 -0.07
N ASP A 72 13.05 5.78 0.46
CA ASP A 72 11.63 5.54 0.66
C ASP A 72 10.95 5.31 -0.70
N PRO A 73 10.12 4.26 -0.87
CA PRO A 73 9.55 3.93 -2.17
C PRO A 73 8.69 5.06 -2.74
N GLN A 74 8.50 5.10 -4.05
CA GLN A 74 7.56 6.05 -4.65
C GLN A 74 6.11 5.65 -4.33
N ARG A 75 5.22 6.64 -4.19
CA ARG A 75 3.79 6.43 -3.91
C ARG A 75 2.94 7.19 -4.92
N LEU A 76 1.69 6.77 -5.07
CA LEU A 76 0.74 7.44 -5.95
C LEU A 76 0.51 8.89 -5.48
N PRO A 77 0.65 9.90 -6.37
CA PRO A 77 0.38 11.30 -6.06
C PRO A 77 -1.05 11.58 -5.59
N VAL A 78 -2.00 10.71 -5.93
CA VAL A 78 -3.44 10.85 -5.58
C VAL A 78 -3.72 10.68 -4.10
N LEU A 79 -2.82 10.06 -3.34
CA LEU A 79 -3.07 9.79 -1.92
C LEU A 79 -3.14 11.11 -1.15
N PRO A 80 -4.14 11.32 -0.28
CA PRO A 80 -4.16 12.47 0.62
C PRO A 80 -3.00 12.38 1.62
N VAL A 81 -1.90 13.07 1.32
CA VAL A 81 -0.68 13.05 2.13
C VAL A 81 -0.86 13.91 3.38
N ARG A 82 -0.63 13.33 4.56
CA ARG A 82 -0.63 14.01 5.86
C ARG A 82 0.77 14.34 6.35
N ASN A 83 1.79 13.60 5.90
CA ASN A 83 3.19 13.92 6.12
C ASN A 83 4.09 13.22 5.08
N LEU A 84 5.19 13.85 4.68
CA LEU A 84 6.12 13.25 3.71
C LEU A 84 7.24 12.42 4.37
N LYS A 85 7.76 12.86 5.53
CA LYS A 85 8.88 12.22 6.23
C LYS A 85 8.63 12.22 7.75
N PRO A 86 8.25 11.09 8.36
CA PRO A 86 7.92 9.81 7.73
C PRO A 86 6.64 9.88 6.87
N PHE A 87 6.58 9.09 5.81
CA PHE A 87 5.47 9.11 4.86
C PHE A 87 4.16 8.63 5.52
N ASN A 88 3.12 9.45 5.43
CA ASN A 88 1.79 9.17 5.95
C ASN A 88 0.75 9.71 4.99
N ALA A 89 -0.15 8.85 4.51
CA ALA A 89 -1.19 9.24 3.58
C ALA A 89 -2.43 8.36 3.75
N GLU A 90 -3.60 8.91 3.47
CA GLU A 90 -4.89 8.21 3.55
C GLU A 90 -5.19 7.44 2.27
N THR A 91 -6.15 6.53 2.36
CA THR A 91 -6.93 6.14 1.19
C THR A 91 -7.83 7.30 0.78
N VAL A 92 -7.98 7.50 -0.52
CA VAL A 92 -8.92 8.47 -1.08
C VAL A 92 -10.33 8.12 -0.60
N ALA A 93 -10.96 9.01 0.17
CA ALA A 93 -12.18 8.71 0.92
C ALA A 93 -13.33 8.27 0.02
N GLU A 94 -13.43 8.88 -1.17
CA GLU A 94 -14.42 8.58 -2.20
C GLU A 94 -14.27 7.17 -2.76
N LEU A 95 -13.10 6.54 -2.63
CA LEU A 95 -12.83 5.20 -3.13
C LEU A 95 -13.09 4.10 -2.11
N ILE A 96 -13.24 4.46 -0.83
CA ILE A 96 -13.48 3.50 0.27
C ILE A 96 -14.82 2.74 0.09
N PRO A 97 -15.97 3.39 -0.18
CA PRO A 97 -17.23 2.68 -0.34
C PRO A 97 -17.33 1.94 -1.69
N ASP A 98 -16.53 2.35 -2.69
CA ASP A 98 -16.62 1.83 -4.06
C ASP A 98 -16.12 0.38 -4.17
N ASN A 99 -15.25 -0.08 -3.26
CA ASN A 99 -14.69 -1.43 -3.29
C ASN A 99 -14.51 -2.02 -1.89
N PHE A 100 -14.96 -3.26 -1.70
CA PHE A 100 -14.72 -3.98 -0.45
C PHE A 100 -13.22 -4.19 -0.17
N ILE A 101 -12.42 -4.39 -1.23
CA ILE A 101 -10.96 -4.51 -1.17
C ILE A 101 -10.34 -3.24 -1.75
N THR A 102 -9.60 -2.51 -0.92
CA THR A 102 -8.79 -1.37 -1.31
C THR A 102 -7.54 -1.88 -2.07
N PRO A 103 -7.27 -1.39 -3.29
CA PRO A 103 -6.03 -1.72 -4.00
C PRO A 103 -4.79 -1.35 -3.17
N THR A 104 -3.72 -2.15 -3.26
CA THR A 104 -2.49 -2.00 -2.47
C THR A 104 -1.88 -0.61 -2.61
N GLU A 105 -1.88 -0.07 -3.82
CA GLU A 105 -1.33 1.25 -4.15
C GLU A 105 -2.16 2.38 -3.51
N LEU A 106 -3.43 2.12 -3.18
CA LEU A 106 -4.39 3.06 -2.55
C LEU A 106 -4.62 2.81 -1.06
N HIS A 107 -4.15 1.68 -0.51
CA HIS A 107 -4.23 1.38 0.92
C HIS A 107 -3.56 2.48 1.74
N PHE A 108 -4.14 2.95 2.83
CA PHE A 108 -3.54 4.03 3.64
C PHE A 108 -2.13 3.62 4.11
N LYS A 109 -1.23 4.60 4.22
CA LYS A 109 0.15 4.41 4.67
C LYS A 109 0.35 5.15 5.98
N ARG A 110 0.81 4.43 7.01
CA ARG A 110 1.20 5.02 8.29
C ARG A 110 2.61 4.61 8.66
N HIS A 111 3.61 5.45 8.36
CA HIS A 111 4.98 5.21 8.80
C HIS A 111 5.34 6.09 10.00
N HIS A 112 6.04 5.50 10.96
CA HIS A 112 6.68 6.24 12.07
C HIS A 112 8.17 6.52 11.80
N HIS A 113 8.77 5.77 10.88
CA HIS A 113 10.20 5.79 10.54
C HIS A 113 10.37 5.55 9.02
N PRO A 114 11.59 5.70 8.46
CA PRO A 114 11.85 5.33 7.08
C PRO A 114 11.50 3.86 6.78
N VAL A 115 11.22 3.56 5.52
CA VAL A 115 10.97 2.19 5.06
C VAL A 115 12.31 1.44 4.97
N PRO A 116 12.45 0.28 5.64
CA PRO A 116 13.66 -0.52 5.51
C PRO A 116 13.82 -1.11 4.10
N ASP A 117 15.03 -1.05 3.56
CA ASP A 117 15.42 -1.82 2.38
C ASP A 117 15.89 -3.22 2.82
N ILE A 118 15.14 -4.25 2.42
CA ILE A 118 15.31 -5.62 2.92
C ILE A 118 15.78 -6.55 1.81
N ASP A 119 16.99 -7.09 1.98
CA ASP A 119 17.47 -8.24 1.21
C ASP A 119 16.73 -9.51 1.65
N ARG A 120 15.89 -10.04 0.75
CA ARG A 120 15.04 -11.22 0.98
C ARG A 120 15.81 -12.47 1.37
N GLU A 121 17.04 -12.66 0.85
CA GLU A 121 17.84 -13.85 1.13
C GLU A 121 18.52 -13.78 2.51
N LYS A 122 18.81 -12.56 2.97
CA LYS A 122 19.42 -12.31 4.28
C LYS A 122 18.39 -12.12 5.39
N PHE A 123 17.13 -11.80 5.05
CA PHE A 123 16.07 -11.63 6.03
C PHE A 123 15.92 -12.87 6.93
N ARG A 124 15.77 -12.64 8.23
CA ARG A 124 15.43 -13.64 9.23
C ARG A 124 14.30 -13.10 10.10
N LEU A 125 13.22 -13.86 10.22
CA LEU A 125 12.23 -13.66 11.27
C LEU A 125 12.80 -14.25 12.56
N VAL A 126 12.96 -13.42 13.59
CA VAL A 126 13.49 -13.84 14.88
C VAL A 126 12.36 -13.88 15.90
N ILE A 127 12.11 -15.04 16.47
CA ILE A 127 11.19 -15.24 17.59
C ILE A 127 12.05 -15.54 18.81
N ALA A 128 12.17 -14.56 19.70
CA ALA A 128 12.84 -14.70 20.99
C ALA A 128 11.78 -14.89 22.09
N TYR A 129 11.96 -15.90 22.92
CA TYR A 129 11.05 -16.22 24.02
C TYR A 129 11.83 -16.81 25.19
N GLU A 130 11.38 -16.49 26.41
CA GLU A 130 12.15 -16.71 27.64
C GLU A 130 13.58 -16.12 27.54
N ASP A 131 14.38 -16.23 28.60
CA ASP A 131 15.66 -15.52 28.67
C ASP A 131 16.75 -16.09 27.73
N ALA A 132 16.48 -17.18 26.99
CA ALA A 132 17.51 -17.86 26.20
C ALA A 132 17.06 -18.50 24.88
N ASN A 133 15.76 -18.64 24.58
CA ASN A 133 15.36 -19.35 23.36
C ASN A 133 15.18 -18.36 22.19
N ILE A 134 15.88 -18.63 21.10
CA ILE A 134 15.84 -17.82 19.88
C ILE A 134 15.60 -18.76 18.70
N LEU A 135 14.49 -18.58 18.01
CA LEU A 135 14.20 -19.21 16.73
C LEU A 135 14.43 -18.20 15.61
N GLN A 136 15.23 -18.58 14.61
CA GLN A 136 15.44 -17.78 13.39
C GLN A 136 14.89 -18.53 12.18
N ILE A 137 13.97 -17.90 11.45
CA ILE A 137 13.27 -18.51 10.31
C ILE A 137 13.56 -17.69 9.06
N THR A 138 13.92 -18.35 7.96
CA THR A 138 14.10 -17.68 6.67
C THR A 138 12.74 -17.44 5.98
N LEU A 139 12.67 -16.53 5.01
CA LEU A 139 11.45 -16.40 4.18
C LEU A 139 11.11 -17.71 3.45
N LYS A 140 12.13 -18.44 2.97
CA LYS A 140 11.95 -19.73 2.28
C LYS A 140 11.34 -20.80 3.19
N ASP A 141 11.73 -20.82 4.47
CA ASP A 141 11.16 -21.75 5.44
C ASP A 141 9.71 -21.39 5.77
N LEU A 142 9.38 -20.10 5.88
CA LEU A 142 8.00 -19.64 6.05
C LEU A 142 7.11 -20.08 4.88
N GLU A 143 7.61 -19.95 3.65
CA GLU A 143 6.87 -20.30 2.42
C GLU A 143 6.68 -21.82 2.24
N LYS A 144 7.65 -22.63 2.69
CA LYS A 144 7.65 -24.09 2.46
C LYS A 144 7.04 -24.90 3.59
N ASN A 145 7.28 -24.50 4.84
CA ASN A 145 7.05 -25.37 6.00
C ASN A 145 5.73 -25.06 6.73
N PHE A 146 5.01 -24.02 6.30
CA PHE A 146 3.79 -23.58 6.96
C PHE A 146 2.63 -23.48 5.98
N LYS A 147 1.42 -23.71 6.50
CA LYS A 147 0.20 -23.57 5.72
C LYS A 147 -0.04 -22.09 5.37
N TYR A 148 -0.14 -21.81 4.08
CA TYR A 148 -0.56 -20.51 3.59
C TYR A 148 -2.06 -20.30 3.85
N VAL A 149 -2.40 -19.12 4.37
CA VAL A 149 -3.77 -18.69 4.59
C VAL A 149 -3.98 -17.29 4.03
N GLU A 150 -5.19 -17.03 3.55
CA GLU A 150 -5.62 -15.70 3.12
C GLU A 150 -6.84 -15.24 3.92
N LYS A 151 -6.85 -13.98 4.33
CA LYS A 151 -7.98 -13.37 5.03
C LYS A 151 -8.19 -11.93 4.59
N PRO A 152 -9.44 -11.51 4.30
CA PRO A 152 -9.75 -10.09 4.21
C PRO A 152 -9.62 -9.47 5.60
N ILE A 153 -8.80 -8.43 5.73
CA ILE A 153 -8.59 -7.70 6.99
C ILE A 153 -8.68 -6.22 6.71
N THR A 154 -9.52 -5.54 7.50
CA THR A 154 -9.54 -4.09 7.59
C THR A 154 -8.54 -3.64 8.63
N LEU A 155 -7.58 -2.81 8.22
CA LEU A 155 -6.70 -2.09 9.14
C LEU A 155 -7.23 -0.68 9.32
N GLN A 156 -7.31 -0.22 10.56
CA GLN A 156 -7.72 1.13 10.91
C GLN A 156 -6.67 1.76 11.83
N CYS A 157 -6.21 2.95 11.49
CA CYS A 157 -5.35 3.72 12.39
C CYS A 157 -6.17 4.17 13.60
N ALA A 158 -5.61 4.07 14.82
CA ALA A 158 -6.25 4.61 16.02
C ALA A 158 -6.55 6.12 15.93
N GLY A 159 -5.83 6.84 15.06
CA GLY A 159 -6.07 8.25 14.77
C GLY A 159 -7.07 8.53 13.67
N ASN A 160 -7.74 7.52 13.08
CA ASN A 160 -8.68 7.77 12.00
C ASN A 160 -9.75 8.78 12.45
N ARG A 161 -10.07 9.75 11.59
CA ARG A 161 -10.95 10.89 11.92
C ARG A 161 -10.49 11.80 13.06
N ARG A 162 -9.17 11.86 13.35
CA ARG A 162 -8.64 12.78 14.38
C ARG A 162 -8.99 14.25 14.10
N ILE A 163 -9.18 14.65 12.84
CA ILE A 163 -9.58 16.02 12.52
C ILE A 163 -10.86 16.42 13.24
N ASP A 164 -11.81 15.50 13.41
CA ASP A 164 -13.09 15.78 14.08
C ASP A 164 -12.90 16.06 15.57
N LEU A 165 -11.96 15.38 16.21
CA LEU A 165 -11.58 15.65 17.60
C LEU A 165 -10.89 17.01 17.72
N TYR A 166 -10.00 17.34 16.79
CA TYR A 166 -9.30 18.62 16.73
C TYR A 166 -10.26 19.81 16.62
N GLN A 167 -11.42 19.65 15.95
CA GLN A 167 -12.46 20.69 15.89
C GLN A 167 -13.10 21.00 17.25
N VAL A 168 -13.07 20.05 18.19
CA VAL A 168 -13.61 20.23 19.56
C VAL A 168 -12.53 20.83 20.47
N GLU A 169 -11.33 20.24 20.44
CA GLU A 169 -10.17 20.69 21.22
C GLU A 169 -8.88 20.23 20.52
N GLU A 170 -7.86 21.09 20.53
CA GLU A 170 -6.57 20.76 19.91
C GLU A 170 -5.97 19.48 20.52
N CYS A 171 -5.54 18.56 19.66
CA CYS A 171 -4.96 17.29 20.07
C CYS A 171 -3.69 16.97 19.26
N GLN A 172 -2.80 16.19 19.86
CA GLN A 172 -1.52 15.83 19.24
C GLN A 172 -1.69 14.69 18.23
N GLY A 173 -0.98 14.78 17.10
CA GLY A 173 -0.88 13.74 16.08
C GLY A 173 -1.31 14.18 14.69
N LEU A 174 -1.24 13.26 13.73
CA LEU A 174 -1.61 13.55 12.33
C LEU A 174 -3.11 13.84 12.20
N HIS A 175 -3.43 14.86 11.39
CA HIS A 175 -4.80 15.27 11.08
C HIS A 175 -5.41 14.34 10.01
N TRP A 176 -5.77 13.12 10.41
CA TRP A 176 -6.49 12.18 9.57
C TRP A 176 -7.95 12.62 9.40
N GLU A 177 -8.43 12.66 8.17
CA GLU A 177 -9.79 13.11 7.84
C GLU A 177 -10.82 11.98 7.92
N GLY A 178 -10.42 10.74 7.62
CA GLY A 178 -11.32 9.58 7.68
C GLY A 178 -10.93 8.41 6.80
N GLY A 179 -9.92 8.59 5.95
CA GLY A 179 -9.36 7.57 5.07
C GLY A 179 -8.14 6.84 5.65
N ALA A 180 -7.85 6.97 6.94
CA ALA A 180 -6.84 6.15 7.63
C ALA A 180 -7.38 4.76 7.98
N ILE A 181 -8.02 4.14 6.98
CA ILE A 181 -8.66 2.83 7.02
C ILE A 181 -8.62 2.21 5.61
N SER A 182 -8.32 0.92 5.53
CA SER A 182 -8.35 0.17 4.27
C SER A 182 -8.56 -1.31 4.53
N THR A 183 -9.09 -2.01 3.54
CA THR A 183 -9.29 -3.46 3.59
C THR A 183 -8.48 -4.12 2.49
N SER A 184 -7.68 -5.13 2.82
CA SER A 184 -6.98 -5.95 1.81
C SER A 184 -7.09 -7.43 2.15
N VAL A 185 -6.83 -8.29 1.16
CA VAL A 185 -6.64 -9.73 1.39
C VAL A 185 -5.19 -9.94 1.79
N TRP A 186 -4.97 -10.32 3.05
CA TRP A 186 -3.65 -10.59 3.59
C TRP A 186 -3.37 -12.07 3.51
N GLY A 187 -2.25 -12.42 2.89
CA GLY A 187 -1.78 -13.78 2.73
C GLY A 187 -0.51 -14.03 3.55
N GLY A 188 -0.41 -15.20 4.19
CA GLY A 188 0.79 -15.56 4.94
C GLY A 188 0.62 -16.77 5.85
N VAL A 189 1.43 -16.81 6.91
CA VAL A 189 1.41 -17.85 7.93
C VAL A 189 0.70 -17.34 9.18
N MET A 190 -0.14 -18.18 9.79
CA MET A 190 -0.78 -17.85 11.06
C MET A 190 0.27 -17.76 12.17
N LEU A 191 0.26 -16.64 12.92
CA LEU A 191 1.17 -16.47 14.07
C LEU A 191 1.07 -17.62 15.07
N ARG A 192 -0.15 -18.11 15.32
CA ARG A 192 -0.37 -19.29 16.19
C ARG A 192 0.48 -20.48 15.76
N ASP A 193 0.51 -20.78 14.46
CA ASP A 193 1.20 -21.96 13.95
C ASP A 193 2.73 -21.76 14.05
N LEU A 194 3.22 -20.51 13.91
CA LEU A 194 4.62 -20.16 14.18
C LEU A 194 4.99 -20.31 15.66
N LEU A 195 4.13 -19.86 16.57
CA LEU A 195 4.36 -19.98 18.01
C LEU A 195 4.31 -21.45 18.46
N ASN A 196 3.40 -22.25 17.90
CA ASN A 196 3.35 -23.70 18.12
C ASN A 196 4.63 -24.38 17.63
N PHE A 197 5.12 -24.01 16.44
CA PHE A 197 6.40 -24.50 15.92
C PHE A 197 7.59 -24.10 16.81
N ALA A 198 7.53 -22.92 17.42
CA ALA A 198 8.50 -22.48 18.42
C ALA A 198 8.32 -23.14 19.81
N GLY A 199 7.40 -24.10 19.96
CA GLY A 199 7.18 -24.81 21.22
C GLY A 199 6.37 -24.04 22.27
N MET A 200 5.78 -22.89 21.92
CA MET A 200 4.94 -22.07 22.80
C MET A 200 3.44 -22.42 22.71
N GLY A 201 3.11 -23.51 22.01
CA GLY A 201 1.74 -23.99 21.85
C GLY A 201 1.23 -24.83 23.02
N ASP A 202 -0.07 -25.05 23.06
CA ASP A 202 -0.76 -25.94 24.01
C ASP A 202 -0.59 -27.44 23.70
N GLY A 203 0.32 -27.81 22.79
CA GLY A 203 0.52 -29.18 22.32
C GLY A 203 -0.44 -29.64 21.22
N SER A 204 -1.39 -28.81 20.77
CA SER A 204 -2.20 -29.09 19.57
C SER A 204 -1.39 -28.82 18.30
N ALA A 205 -0.49 -29.76 17.96
CA ALA A 205 0.22 -29.72 16.69
C ALA A 205 -0.76 -29.97 15.53
N LEU A 206 -1.05 -28.94 14.74
CA LEU A 206 -1.67 -29.11 13.43
C LEU A 206 -0.54 -29.39 12.44
N VAL A 207 -0.31 -30.68 12.17
CA VAL A 207 0.35 -31.15 10.95
C VAL A 207 -0.57 -30.90 9.77
#